data_AF-A0AAP4NFU5-F1
#
_entry.id   AF-A0AAP4NFU5-F1
#
_cell.length_a   1.000
_cell.length_b   1.000
_cell.length_c   1.000
_cell.angle_alpha   90.00
_cell.angle_beta   90.00
_cell.angle_gamma   90.00
#
_symmetry.space_group_name_H-M   'P 1'
#
loop_
_entity.id
_entity.type
_entity.pdbx_description
1 polymer ?
#
loop_
_entity_poly.entity_id
_entity_poly.type
_entity_poly.pdbx_seq_one_letter_code
_entity_poly.pdbx_strand_id
1 'polypeptide(L)'
;MLSDPIIDLLTSGVAGLGVWGMLAVLLVFTQLTIFAVTLYLHRSQAHRGVDFHPVVAHFFRFWTWLTTSMITREWVAIHRKHHAKVETEEDPHSPQTKGISQVFWRGVELYREARAQRADIEQYGKGAPTDWIERHLYTPHANAGPIALLVINAVLFGLPGIALWAIQMAWIPFWAAGVVNGLGHWWGYRNFESADTSTNLTPWALWIGGEELHNNHHAFPSSARFSMRRWELDIGWVAIRGLQAIGLAKVLRVAPSLDIRPNIAVPDADTLKALLSHRFQAMTDYQRNVFTPALREEAAATGAKLRQLLPRRLRKGLVDDGRWLKPDARAQLQHWVAERPRMRTLVEYRARLTAVLEARSHDASERPKHLQQWCHEAEASGNAALQAYAARLKGYALSGS
;
A
#
# COMPACT_ATOMS: atom_id res chain seq x y z
N MET A 1 -8.58 14.29 55.01
CA MET A 1 -9.88 14.52 54.37
C MET A 1 -10.09 13.36 53.41
N LEU A 2 -11.13 12.55 53.63
CA LEU A 2 -11.54 11.56 52.64
C LEU A 2 -12.09 12.35 51.44
N SER A 3 -11.56 12.09 50.26
CA SER A 3 -12.10 12.63 49.02
C SER A 3 -13.55 12.16 48.85
N ASP A 4 -14.39 13.04 48.28
CA ASP A 4 -15.77 12.69 47.97
C ASP A 4 -15.76 11.52 46.97
N PRO A 5 -16.49 10.42 47.21
CA PRO A 5 -16.53 9.26 46.30
C PRO A 5 -16.92 9.64 44.86
N ILE A 6 -17.67 10.74 44.68
CA ILE A 6 -17.98 11.29 43.36
C ILE A 6 -16.73 11.91 42.72
N ILE A 7 -15.93 12.65 43.48
CA ILE A 7 -14.67 13.24 43.00
C ILE A 7 -13.67 12.14 42.64
N ASP A 8 -13.58 11.07 43.44
CA ASP A 8 -12.69 9.94 43.15
C ASP A 8 -13.10 9.20 41.88
N LEU A 9 -14.39 8.93 41.70
CA LEU A 9 -14.93 8.34 40.47
C LEU A 9 -14.66 9.23 39.25
N LEU A 10 -14.84 10.55 39.37
CA LEU A 10 -14.60 11.48 38.26
C LEU A 10 -13.11 11.63 37.91
N THR A 11 -12.21 11.54 38.87
CA THR A 11 -10.78 11.76 38.65
C THR A 11 -10.02 10.50 38.26
N SER A 12 -10.44 9.34 38.77
CA SER A 12 -9.69 8.08 38.63
C SER A 12 -10.53 6.92 38.08
N GLY A 13 -11.85 7.08 38.00
CA GLY A 13 -12.78 6.03 37.63
C GLY A 13 -12.77 4.85 38.61
N VAL A 14 -13.48 3.78 38.26
CA VAL A 14 -13.50 2.56 39.08
C VAL A 14 -12.16 1.81 39.06
N ALA A 15 -11.36 1.98 38.00
CA ALA A 15 -10.09 1.27 37.86
C ALA A 15 -8.94 1.90 38.66
N GLY A 16 -9.03 3.18 39.05
CA GLY A 16 -8.02 3.84 39.88
C GLY A 16 -6.62 3.91 39.24
N LEU A 17 -6.53 3.91 37.91
CA LEU A 17 -5.23 3.83 37.23
C LEU A 17 -4.47 5.16 37.27
N GLY A 18 -3.18 5.09 37.60
CA GLY A 18 -2.26 6.20 37.40
C GLY A 18 -1.94 6.44 35.92
N VAL A 19 -1.22 7.54 35.64
CA VAL A 19 -0.89 7.99 34.28
C VAL A 19 -0.22 6.89 33.43
N TRP A 20 0.68 6.10 34.00
CA TRP A 20 1.34 5.01 33.27
C TRP A 20 0.39 3.86 32.91
N GLY A 21 -0.57 3.55 33.79
CA GLY A 21 -1.63 2.59 33.50
C GLY A 21 -2.53 3.08 32.37
N MET A 22 -2.93 4.36 32.42
CA MET A 22 -3.71 4.99 31.36
C MET A 22 -2.96 5.01 30.01
N LEU A 23 -1.66 5.29 30.03
CA LEU A 23 -0.83 5.25 28.82
C LEU A 23 -0.75 3.83 28.25
N ALA A 24 -0.57 2.80 29.10
CA ALA A 24 -0.57 1.42 28.67
C ALA A 24 -1.91 1.02 28.04
N VAL A 25 -3.04 1.40 28.66
CA VAL A 25 -4.39 1.18 28.10
C VAL A 25 -4.53 1.85 26.74
N LEU A 26 -4.11 3.12 26.61
CA LEU A 26 -4.14 3.84 25.35
C LEU A 26 -3.38 3.08 24.25
N LEU A 27 -2.11 2.74 24.51
CA LEU A 27 -1.24 2.10 23.53
C LEU A 27 -1.76 0.72 23.12
N VAL A 28 -2.22 -0.09 24.07
CA VAL A 28 -2.79 -1.41 23.77
C VAL A 28 -4.05 -1.28 22.94
N PHE A 29 -4.97 -0.40 23.34
CA PHE A 29 -6.27 -0.29 22.66
C PHE A 29 -6.11 0.28 21.26
N THR A 30 -5.29 1.31 21.07
CA THR A 30 -5.04 1.87 19.74
C THR A 30 -4.30 0.88 18.85
N GLN A 31 -3.37 0.08 19.39
CA GLN A 31 -2.70 -0.98 18.64
C GLN A 31 -3.66 -2.10 18.23
N LEU A 32 -4.59 -2.50 19.11
CA LEU A 32 -5.64 -3.47 18.75
C LEU A 32 -6.55 -2.92 17.65
N THR A 33 -6.88 -1.63 17.68
CA THR A 33 -7.67 -0.98 16.62
C THR A 33 -6.91 -0.96 15.30
N ILE A 34 -5.61 -0.64 15.32
CA ILE A 34 -4.74 -0.74 14.14
C ILE A 34 -4.73 -2.17 13.61
N PHE A 35 -4.58 -3.18 14.48
CA PHE A 35 -4.64 -4.59 14.08
C PHE A 35 -5.99 -5.00 13.48
N ALA A 36 -7.11 -4.52 14.01
CA ALA A 36 -8.42 -4.77 13.41
C ALA A 36 -8.54 -4.17 12.00
N VAL A 37 -7.99 -2.97 11.77
CA VAL A 37 -8.00 -2.34 10.44
C VAL A 37 -7.01 -3.05 9.49
N THR A 38 -5.74 -3.18 9.87
CA THR A 38 -4.68 -3.75 8.99
C THR A 38 -4.87 -5.25 8.72
N LEU A 39 -5.10 -6.05 9.75
CA LEU A 39 -5.15 -7.50 9.59
C LEU A 39 -6.48 -7.92 8.99
N TYR A 40 -7.58 -7.45 9.58
CA TYR A 40 -8.91 -7.91 9.22
C TYR A 40 -9.53 -7.11 8.08
N LEU A 41 -9.75 -5.79 8.22
CA LEU A 41 -10.40 -5.03 7.14
C LEU A 41 -9.56 -5.00 5.87
N HIS A 42 -8.26 -4.75 6.01
CA HIS A 42 -7.35 -4.55 4.89
C HIS A 42 -6.84 -5.88 4.29
N ARG A 43 -5.97 -6.61 5.00
CA ARG A 43 -5.31 -7.81 4.45
C ARG A 43 -6.28 -8.98 4.25
N SER A 44 -7.26 -9.17 5.14
CA SER A 44 -8.24 -10.25 5.01
C SER A 44 -9.42 -9.88 4.13
N GLN A 45 -10.25 -8.91 4.53
CA GLN A 45 -11.53 -8.65 3.87
C GLN A 45 -11.37 -7.95 2.53
N ALA A 46 -10.54 -6.91 2.43
CA ALA A 46 -10.35 -6.19 1.17
C ALA A 46 -9.54 -7.01 0.17
N HIS A 47 -8.42 -7.60 0.59
CA HIS A 47 -7.44 -8.18 -0.33
C HIS A 47 -7.30 -9.70 -0.34
N ARG A 48 -7.93 -10.41 0.61
CA ARG A 48 -7.90 -11.88 0.68
C ARG A 48 -6.49 -12.46 0.71
N GLY A 49 -5.57 -11.80 1.40
CA GLY A 49 -4.21 -12.31 1.64
C GLY A 49 -4.16 -13.34 2.77
N VAL A 50 -5.08 -13.26 3.73
CA VAL A 50 -5.15 -14.12 4.92
C VAL A 50 -6.60 -14.37 5.32
N ASP A 51 -6.90 -15.61 5.70
CA ASP A 51 -8.14 -15.98 6.39
C ASP A 51 -7.88 -16.16 7.88
N PHE A 52 -8.79 -15.69 8.72
CA PHE A 52 -8.73 -15.87 10.16
C PHE A 52 -9.75 -16.90 10.63
N HIS A 53 -9.43 -17.60 11.71
CA HIS A 53 -10.39 -18.44 12.43
C HIS A 53 -11.63 -17.60 12.82
N PRO A 54 -12.85 -18.16 12.76
CA PRO A 54 -14.09 -17.40 13.00
C PRO A 54 -14.10 -16.58 14.30
N VAL A 55 -13.51 -17.10 15.38
CA VAL A 55 -13.39 -16.40 16.67
C VAL A 55 -12.55 -15.12 16.54
N VAL A 56 -11.40 -15.20 15.87
CA VAL A 56 -10.51 -14.05 15.65
C VAL A 56 -11.15 -13.05 14.68
N ALA A 57 -11.77 -13.55 13.62
CA ALA A 57 -12.53 -12.71 12.69
C ALA A 57 -13.67 -11.96 13.41
N HIS A 58 -14.41 -12.64 14.28
CA HIS A 58 -15.48 -12.02 15.06
C HIS A 58 -14.95 -11.00 16.07
N PHE A 59 -13.85 -11.31 16.77
CA PHE A 59 -13.17 -10.35 17.65
C PHE A 59 -12.83 -9.07 16.90
N PHE A 60 -12.22 -9.15 15.71
CA PHE A 60 -11.90 -7.97 14.93
C PHE A 60 -13.14 -7.18 14.50
N ARG A 61 -14.21 -7.86 14.08
CA ARG A 61 -15.49 -7.20 13.73
C ARG A 61 -16.08 -6.46 14.91
N PHE A 62 -16.15 -7.12 16.07
CA PHE A 62 -16.63 -6.51 17.31
C PHE A 62 -15.78 -5.31 17.70
N TRP A 63 -14.45 -5.47 17.69
CA TRP A 63 -13.51 -4.41 18.07
C TRP A 63 -13.62 -3.21 17.14
N THR A 64 -13.68 -3.42 15.82
CA THR A 64 -13.91 -2.35 14.83
C THR A 64 -15.23 -1.64 15.08
N TRP A 65 -16.33 -2.38 15.30
CA TRP A 65 -17.63 -1.80 15.63
C TRP A 65 -17.55 -0.94 16.89
N LEU A 66 -16.94 -1.45 17.96
CA LEU A 66 -16.79 -0.76 19.24
C LEU A 66 -15.94 0.52 19.15
N THR A 67 -14.88 0.52 18.34
CA THR A 67 -13.83 1.55 18.39
C THR A 67 -13.84 2.54 17.22
N THR A 68 -14.56 2.26 16.12
CA THR A 68 -14.43 3.09 14.90
C THR A 68 -15.73 3.43 14.20
N SER A 69 -16.84 2.76 14.56
CA SER A 69 -18.10 2.74 13.80
C SER A 69 -17.99 2.33 12.32
N MET A 70 -16.85 1.76 11.90
CA MET A 70 -16.67 1.31 10.53
C MET A 70 -17.46 0.02 10.27
N ILE A 71 -18.21 0.01 9.16
CA ILE A 71 -18.88 -1.18 8.67
C ILE A 71 -17.96 -1.87 7.67
N THR A 72 -17.73 -3.18 7.88
CA THR A 72 -16.77 -3.97 7.10
C THR A 72 -17.00 -3.83 5.59
N ARG A 73 -18.26 -3.98 5.14
CA ARG A 73 -18.61 -3.91 3.72
C ARG A 73 -18.30 -2.56 3.08
N GLU A 74 -18.52 -1.48 3.81
CA GLU A 74 -18.31 -0.13 3.30
C GLU A 74 -16.84 0.21 3.22
N TRP A 75 -16.08 -0.11 4.27
CA TRP A 75 -14.64 0.10 4.29
C TRP A 75 -13.97 -0.68 3.15
N VAL A 76 -14.33 -1.96 3.00
CA VAL A 76 -13.84 -2.83 1.91
C VAL A 76 -14.16 -2.24 0.55
N ALA A 77 -15.39 -1.74 0.35
CA ALA A 77 -15.79 -1.16 -0.93
C ALA A 77 -14.99 0.10 -1.27
N ILE A 78 -14.88 1.03 -0.31
CA ILE A 78 -14.15 2.29 -0.48
C ILE A 78 -12.67 2.03 -0.76
N HIS A 79 -12.05 1.12 -0.01
CA HIS A 79 -10.65 0.78 -0.19
C HIS A 79 -10.38 0.05 -1.52
N ARG A 80 -11.26 -0.86 -1.94
CA ARG A 80 -11.15 -1.50 -3.27
C ARG A 80 -11.40 -0.52 -4.41
N LYS A 81 -12.32 0.44 -4.26
CA LYS A 81 -12.53 1.53 -5.23
C LYS A 81 -11.27 2.38 -5.35
N HIS A 82 -10.64 2.73 -4.23
CA HIS A 82 -9.34 3.41 -4.22
C HIS A 82 -8.31 2.66 -5.07
N HIS A 83 -8.08 1.36 -4.85
CA HIS A 83 -7.16 0.59 -5.71
C HIS A 83 -7.58 0.54 -7.18
N ALA A 84 -8.88 0.41 -7.47
CA ALA A 84 -9.38 0.31 -8.84
C ALA A 84 -9.31 1.63 -9.62
N LYS A 85 -9.35 2.77 -8.91
CA LYS A 85 -9.44 4.12 -9.46
C LYS A 85 -8.32 5.03 -8.97
N VAL A 86 -7.24 4.44 -8.49
CA VAL A 86 -6.14 5.12 -7.81
C VAL A 86 -5.62 6.30 -8.64
N GLU A 87 -5.47 7.46 -7.99
CA GLU A 87 -5.05 8.74 -8.61
C GLU A 87 -5.92 9.25 -9.76
N THR A 88 -7.18 8.82 -9.85
CA THR A 88 -8.19 9.43 -10.72
C THR A 88 -9.18 10.26 -9.90
N GLU A 89 -10.02 11.05 -10.57
CA GLU A 89 -11.10 11.81 -9.91
C GLU A 89 -12.12 10.91 -9.20
N GLU A 90 -12.22 9.64 -9.60
CA GLU A 90 -13.10 8.65 -8.96
C GLU A 90 -12.48 8.05 -7.69
N ASP A 91 -11.20 8.29 -7.40
CA ASP A 91 -10.57 7.85 -6.15
C ASP A 91 -11.18 8.60 -4.95
N PRO A 92 -11.77 7.90 -3.96
CA PRO A 92 -12.39 8.55 -2.81
C PRO A 92 -11.43 9.40 -1.98
N HIS A 93 -10.12 9.15 -2.03
CA HIS A 93 -9.14 9.85 -1.19
C HIS A 93 -7.76 10.00 -1.85
N SER A 94 -7.71 10.20 -3.17
CA SER A 94 -6.46 10.56 -3.86
C SER A 94 -5.97 11.94 -3.41
N PRO A 95 -4.74 12.07 -2.86
CA PRO A 95 -4.16 13.38 -2.58
C PRO A 95 -3.66 14.09 -3.84
N GLN A 96 -3.57 13.40 -4.99
CA GLN A 96 -3.16 14.02 -6.25
C GLN A 96 -4.31 14.81 -6.89
N THR A 97 -5.55 14.31 -6.79
CA THR A 97 -6.74 15.02 -7.33
C THR A 97 -7.37 15.94 -6.28
N LYS A 98 -7.46 15.52 -5.02
CA LYS A 98 -8.11 16.28 -3.94
C LYS A 98 -7.15 17.19 -3.16
N GLY A 99 -5.84 16.97 -3.31
CA GLY A 99 -4.81 17.70 -2.55
C GLY A 99 -4.54 17.10 -1.17
N ILE A 100 -3.27 17.11 -0.78
CA ILE A 100 -2.81 16.48 0.47
C ILE A 100 -3.48 17.03 1.73
N SER A 101 -3.72 18.34 1.81
CA SER A 101 -4.35 18.96 2.99
C SER A 101 -5.78 18.45 3.21
N GLN A 102 -6.54 18.30 2.12
CA GLN A 102 -7.91 17.79 2.20
C GLN A 102 -7.94 16.33 2.64
N VAL A 103 -7.11 15.46 2.04
CA VAL A 103 -7.04 14.05 2.44
C VAL A 103 -6.58 13.90 3.89
N PHE A 104 -5.63 14.74 4.31
CA PHE A 104 -5.06 14.67 5.66
C PHE A 104 -6.04 15.09 6.75
N TRP A 105 -6.71 16.23 6.59
CA TRP A 105 -7.56 16.80 7.64
C TRP A 105 -9.03 16.46 7.50
N ARG A 106 -9.48 16.09 6.28
CA ARG A 106 -10.90 15.85 5.96
C ARG A 106 -11.18 14.41 5.52
N GLY A 107 -10.34 13.47 5.95
CA GLY A 107 -10.46 12.05 5.59
C GLY A 107 -11.78 11.42 6.03
N VAL A 108 -12.35 11.86 7.16
CA VAL A 108 -13.65 11.38 7.65
C VAL A 108 -14.78 11.83 6.75
N GLU A 109 -14.76 13.07 6.29
CA GLU A 109 -15.73 13.64 5.36
C GLU A 109 -15.67 12.91 4.02
N LEU A 110 -14.46 12.73 3.46
CA LEU A 110 -14.26 11.97 2.23
C LEU A 110 -14.78 10.52 2.36
N TYR A 111 -14.54 9.87 3.51
CA TYR A 111 -15.08 8.55 3.78
C TYR A 111 -16.62 8.56 3.82
N ARG A 112 -17.24 9.55 4.47
CA ARG A 112 -18.71 9.69 4.54
C ARG A 112 -19.33 9.95 3.17
N GLU A 113 -18.70 10.78 2.35
CA GLU A 113 -19.11 11.04 0.96
C GLU A 113 -19.05 9.76 0.13
N ALA A 114 -17.93 9.01 0.21
CA ALA A 114 -17.78 7.75 -0.51
C ALA A 114 -18.78 6.68 -0.03
N ARG A 115 -19.03 6.60 1.28
CA ARG A 115 -20.02 5.72 1.89
C ARG A 115 -21.45 5.96 1.38
N ALA A 116 -21.79 7.21 1.09
CA ALA A 116 -23.10 7.58 0.58
C ALA A 116 -23.34 7.08 -0.86
N GLN A 117 -22.28 6.76 -1.62
CA GLN A 117 -22.37 6.21 -2.97
C GLN A 117 -22.72 4.71 -2.93
N ARG A 118 -24.00 4.39 -2.70
CA ARG A 118 -24.47 3.00 -2.47
C ARG A 118 -24.18 2.04 -3.61
N ALA A 119 -24.18 2.51 -4.86
CA ALA A 119 -23.82 1.70 -6.02
C ALA A 119 -22.38 1.16 -5.92
N ASP A 120 -21.43 1.98 -5.47
CA ASP A 120 -20.06 1.54 -5.25
C ASP A 120 -19.94 0.53 -4.11
N ILE A 121 -20.70 0.74 -3.03
CA ILE A 121 -20.74 -0.20 -1.90
C ILE A 121 -21.25 -1.58 -2.34
N GLU A 122 -22.20 -1.60 -3.26
CA GLU A 122 -22.70 -2.84 -3.85
C GLU A 122 -21.67 -3.49 -4.78
N GLN A 123 -21.04 -2.70 -5.66
CA GLN A 123 -20.06 -3.18 -6.63
C GLN A 123 -18.79 -3.71 -5.96
N TYR A 124 -18.16 -2.91 -5.11
CA TYR A 124 -16.83 -3.18 -4.55
C TYR A 124 -16.87 -3.91 -3.20
N GLY A 125 -17.99 -3.85 -2.47
CA GLY A 125 -18.14 -4.47 -1.13
C GLY A 125 -18.42 -5.98 -1.12
N LYS A 126 -18.37 -6.65 -2.28
CA LYS A 126 -18.71 -8.07 -2.41
C LYS A 126 -17.82 -8.97 -1.54
N GLY A 127 -18.43 -10.01 -0.96
CA GLY A 127 -17.75 -10.98 -0.09
C GLY A 127 -17.53 -10.52 1.36
N ALA A 128 -17.92 -9.30 1.72
CA ALA A 128 -17.97 -8.90 3.13
C ALA A 128 -19.02 -9.72 3.89
N PRO A 129 -18.91 -9.85 5.24
CA PRO A 129 -19.85 -10.58 6.04
C PRO A 129 -21.27 -10.04 5.88
N THR A 130 -22.26 -10.93 5.91
CA THR A 130 -23.68 -10.57 5.95
C THR A 130 -24.44 -11.48 6.91
N ASP A 131 -23.78 -12.05 7.91
CA ASP A 131 -24.45 -12.90 8.90
C ASP A 131 -25.43 -12.10 9.78
N TRP A 132 -26.12 -12.81 10.68
CA TRP A 132 -27.15 -12.22 11.52
C TRP A 132 -26.65 -11.00 12.31
N ILE A 133 -25.46 -11.08 12.91
CA ILE A 133 -24.94 -9.99 13.73
C ILE A 133 -24.56 -8.77 12.89
N GLU A 134 -24.05 -8.98 11.66
CA GLU A 134 -23.78 -7.87 10.75
C GLU A 134 -25.07 -7.11 10.40
N ARG A 135 -26.14 -7.86 10.09
CA ARG A 135 -27.42 -7.30 9.61
C ARG A 135 -28.25 -6.63 10.71
N HIS A 136 -28.14 -7.08 11.96
CA HIS A 136 -29.02 -6.64 13.04
C HIS A 136 -28.32 -5.81 14.11
N LEU A 137 -26.99 -5.90 14.25
CA LEU A 137 -26.24 -5.14 15.26
C LEU A 137 -25.19 -4.24 14.63
N TYR A 138 -24.19 -4.81 13.95
CA TYR A 138 -23.01 -4.03 13.56
C TYR A 138 -23.31 -2.98 12.49
N THR A 139 -24.13 -3.30 11.48
CA THR A 139 -24.48 -2.34 10.43
C THR A 139 -25.50 -1.29 10.90
N PRO A 140 -26.68 -1.67 11.45
CA PRO A 140 -27.71 -0.69 11.79
C PRO A 140 -27.33 0.19 12.99
N HIS A 141 -26.53 -0.36 13.92
CA HIS A 141 -26.14 0.32 15.16
C HIS A 141 -24.64 0.61 15.21
N ALA A 142 -24.02 0.93 14.07
CA ALA A 142 -22.58 1.19 13.97
C ALA A 142 -22.06 2.25 14.98
N ASN A 143 -22.85 3.29 15.25
CA ASN A 143 -22.48 4.35 16.20
C ASN A 143 -22.66 3.95 17.68
N ALA A 144 -23.43 2.89 17.98
CA ALA A 144 -23.62 2.45 19.35
C ALA A 144 -22.33 1.89 19.96
N GLY A 145 -21.41 1.36 19.14
CA GLY A 145 -20.09 0.90 19.57
C GLY A 145 -19.27 2.02 20.21
N PRO A 146 -18.92 3.10 19.48
CA PRO A 146 -18.16 4.21 20.06
C PRO A 146 -18.85 4.89 21.25
N ILE A 147 -20.19 4.96 21.24
CA ILE A 147 -20.96 5.47 22.39
C ILE A 147 -20.78 4.55 23.61
N ALA A 148 -20.88 3.23 23.43
CA ALA A 148 -20.64 2.28 24.50
C ALA A 148 -19.20 2.38 25.01
N LEU A 149 -18.20 2.52 24.13
CA LEU A 149 -16.81 2.72 24.51
C LEU A 149 -16.59 4.01 25.32
N LEU A 150 -17.28 5.10 24.96
CA LEU A 150 -17.23 6.35 25.74
C LEU A 150 -17.73 6.12 27.17
N VAL A 151 -18.87 5.47 27.32
CA VAL A 151 -19.44 5.15 28.64
C VAL A 151 -18.51 4.23 29.42
N ILE A 152 -17.98 3.18 28.79
CA ILE A 152 -17.02 2.26 29.41
C ILE A 152 -15.79 3.01 29.90
N ASN A 153 -15.17 3.84 29.06
CA ASN A 153 -13.97 4.59 29.45
C ASN A 153 -14.27 5.62 30.55
N ALA A 154 -15.41 6.32 30.48
CA ALA A 154 -15.81 7.29 31.49
C ALA A 154 -16.06 6.61 32.86
N VAL A 155 -16.68 5.43 32.88
CA VAL A 155 -16.90 4.68 34.12
C VAL A 155 -15.59 4.11 34.67
N LEU A 156 -14.77 3.50 33.81
CA LEU A 156 -13.54 2.86 34.25
C LEU A 156 -12.45 3.85 34.67
N PHE A 157 -12.36 5.01 34.02
CA PHE A 157 -11.23 5.92 34.16
C PHE A 157 -11.61 7.38 34.45
N GLY A 158 -12.89 7.67 34.68
CA GLY A 158 -13.37 9.04 34.96
C GLY A 158 -13.21 9.98 33.75
N LEU A 159 -13.02 11.27 34.02
CA LEU A 159 -12.77 12.31 33.02
C LEU A 159 -11.53 12.01 32.13
N PRO A 160 -10.39 11.50 32.66
CA PRO A 160 -9.30 11.00 31.82
C PRO A 160 -9.74 9.95 30.80
N GLY A 161 -10.74 9.12 31.11
CA GLY A 161 -11.34 8.16 30.20
C GLY A 161 -12.02 8.79 28.99
N ILE A 162 -12.61 9.97 29.15
CA ILE A 162 -13.20 10.72 28.03
C ILE A 162 -12.10 11.21 27.08
N ALA A 163 -10.99 11.71 27.63
CA ALA A 163 -9.83 12.10 26.82
C ALA A 163 -9.20 10.90 26.09
N LEU A 164 -9.07 9.77 26.78
CA LEU A 164 -8.64 8.50 26.19
C LEU A 164 -9.53 8.11 25.00
N TRP A 165 -10.85 8.16 25.18
CA TRP A 165 -11.82 7.89 24.11
C TRP A 165 -11.66 8.84 22.92
N ALA A 166 -11.50 10.14 23.17
CA ALA A 166 -11.33 11.12 22.09
C ALA A 166 -10.06 10.84 21.26
N ILE A 167 -8.96 10.47 21.91
CA ILE A 167 -7.72 10.06 21.23
C ILE A 167 -7.96 8.79 20.40
N GLN A 168 -8.68 7.80 20.94
CA GLN A 168 -9.03 6.57 20.21
C GLN A 168 -9.86 6.86 18.95
N MET A 169 -10.83 7.77 19.02
CA MET A 169 -11.65 8.18 17.87
C MET A 169 -10.84 8.91 16.79
N ALA A 170 -9.86 9.73 17.20
CA ALA A 170 -8.99 10.45 16.28
C ALA A 170 -7.91 9.56 15.65
N TRP A 171 -7.57 8.43 16.27
CA TRP A 171 -6.41 7.61 15.92
C TRP A 171 -6.45 7.09 14.48
N ILE A 172 -7.51 6.36 14.12
CA ILE A 172 -7.63 5.77 12.77
C ILE A 172 -7.78 6.83 11.68
N PRO A 173 -8.65 7.85 11.81
CA PRO A 173 -8.70 8.94 10.83
C PRO A 173 -7.34 9.58 10.56
N PHE A 174 -6.58 9.90 11.61
CA PHE A 174 -5.27 10.53 11.46
C PHE A 174 -4.26 9.60 10.77
N TRP A 175 -4.09 8.38 11.28
CA TRP A 175 -3.08 7.46 10.77
C TRP A 175 -3.45 6.83 9.43
N ALA A 176 -4.69 6.36 9.24
CA ALA A 176 -5.08 5.68 8.02
C ALA A 176 -5.39 6.67 6.88
N ALA A 177 -6.23 7.68 7.12
CA ALA A 177 -6.56 8.63 6.06
C ALA A 177 -5.43 9.65 5.84
N GLY A 178 -4.91 10.25 6.91
CA GLY A 178 -3.88 11.27 6.77
C GLY A 178 -2.49 10.75 6.43
N VAL A 179 -1.99 9.79 7.21
CA VAL A 179 -0.62 9.29 7.00
C VAL A 179 -0.57 8.26 5.88
N VAL A 180 -1.32 7.16 5.96
CA VAL A 180 -1.22 6.07 4.96
C VAL A 180 -1.76 6.53 3.60
N ASN A 181 -3.02 6.96 3.52
CA ASN A 181 -3.60 7.36 2.22
C ASN A 181 -3.08 8.72 1.74
N GLY A 182 -2.95 9.71 2.63
CA GLY A 182 -2.43 11.03 2.29
C GLY A 182 -0.92 10.99 2.00
N LEU A 183 -0.10 10.84 3.04
CA LEU A 183 1.36 10.90 2.89
C LEU A 183 1.90 9.72 2.06
N GLY A 184 1.32 8.53 2.19
CA GLY A 184 1.74 7.36 1.41
C GLY A 184 1.58 7.57 -0.09
N HIS A 185 0.65 8.39 -0.57
CA HIS A 185 0.53 8.74 -2.00
C HIS A 185 1.19 10.06 -2.38
N TRP A 186 1.88 10.72 -1.45
CA TRP A 186 2.45 12.05 -1.65
C TRP A 186 3.98 12.07 -1.52
N TRP A 187 4.54 11.36 -0.54
CA TRP A 187 5.95 11.46 -0.23
C TRP A 187 6.51 10.18 0.38
N GLY A 188 7.63 9.70 -0.15
CA GLY A 188 8.33 8.54 0.41
C GLY A 188 9.33 7.95 -0.56
N TYR A 189 9.75 6.72 -0.29
CA TYR A 189 10.55 5.91 -1.20
C TYR A 189 9.68 4.86 -1.91
N ARG A 190 10.19 4.26 -2.99
CA ARG A 190 9.49 3.22 -3.74
C ARG A 190 10.41 2.04 -3.95
N ASN A 191 9.88 0.84 -3.77
CA ASN A 191 10.53 -0.39 -4.19
C ASN A 191 10.07 -0.84 -5.56
N PHE A 192 8.86 -0.45 -5.96
CA PHE A 192 8.18 -0.90 -7.16
C PHE A 192 7.70 0.28 -7.98
N GLU A 193 7.85 0.15 -9.29
CA GLU A 193 7.36 1.12 -10.26
C GLU A 193 5.89 0.81 -10.60
N SER A 194 5.00 0.97 -9.61
CA SER A 194 3.55 0.86 -9.78
C SER A 194 2.99 1.99 -10.67
N ALA A 195 1.81 1.76 -11.23
CA ALA A 195 1.13 2.72 -12.10
C ALA A 195 0.47 3.89 -11.34
N ASP A 196 0.61 3.94 -10.01
CA ASP A 196 0.09 4.97 -9.10
C ASP A 196 1.25 5.73 -8.40
N THR A 197 0.93 6.72 -7.55
CA THR A 197 1.91 7.51 -6.79
C THR A 197 2.20 6.99 -5.38
N SER A 198 1.81 5.76 -5.04
CA SER A 198 2.06 5.18 -3.71
C SER A 198 3.55 5.11 -3.36
N THR A 199 3.88 5.30 -2.10
CA THR A 199 5.24 5.34 -1.58
C THR A 199 5.26 4.67 -0.22
N ASN A 200 6.39 4.09 0.13
CA ASN A 200 6.63 3.60 1.46
C ASN A 200 7.10 4.75 2.36
N LEU A 201 6.56 4.81 3.56
CA LEU A 201 6.98 5.72 4.63
C LEU A 201 7.83 4.96 5.66
N THR A 202 8.63 5.70 6.42
CA THR A 202 9.44 5.19 7.55
C THR A 202 9.64 6.35 8.53
N PRO A 203 9.69 6.14 9.86
CA PRO A 203 9.80 4.87 10.60
C PRO A 203 8.52 4.45 11.35
N TRP A 204 7.33 4.70 10.80
CA TRP A 204 6.05 4.54 11.51
C TRP A 204 5.57 3.09 11.71
N ALA A 205 6.36 2.10 11.31
CA ALA A 205 6.01 0.68 11.30
C ALA A 205 5.41 0.15 12.61
N LEU A 206 5.94 0.60 13.74
CA LEU A 206 5.45 0.20 15.06
C LEU A 206 4.02 0.69 15.33
N TRP A 207 3.66 1.84 14.77
CA TRP A 207 2.40 2.54 15.08
C TRP A 207 1.24 2.16 14.16
N ILE A 208 1.55 1.80 12.91
CA ILE A 208 0.52 1.57 11.88
C ILE A 208 0.57 0.19 11.26
N GLY A 209 1.16 -0.80 11.92
CA GLY A 209 0.92 -2.19 11.54
C GLY A 209 1.66 -2.67 10.30
N GLY A 210 2.58 -1.88 9.72
CA GLY A 210 3.18 -2.14 8.41
C GLY A 210 2.45 -1.45 7.24
N GLU A 211 1.32 -0.77 7.49
CA GLU A 211 0.54 -0.03 6.50
C GLU A 211 1.33 1.09 5.81
N GLU A 212 2.43 1.54 6.42
CA GLU A 212 3.33 2.53 5.83
C GLU A 212 4.04 2.02 4.56
N LEU A 213 4.10 0.69 4.36
CA LEU A 213 4.73 0.05 3.21
C LEU A 213 3.78 0.04 2.00
N HIS A 214 3.21 1.21 1.72
CA HIS A 214 2.08 1.39 0.83
C HIS A 214 2.43 1.11 -0.64
N ASN A 215 3.64 1.43 -1.09
CA ASN A 215 4.10 1.09 -2.44
C ASN A 215 4.27 -0.42 -2.65
N ASN A 216 4.72 -1.13 -1.62
CA ASN A 216 4.79 -2.59 -1.69
C ASN A 216 3.39 -3.20 -1.77
N HIS A 217 2.48 -2.67 -0.97
CA HIS A 217 1.07 -3.07 -0.96
C HIS A 217 0.39 -2.82 -2.31
N HIS A 218 0.47 -1.61 -2.87
CA HIS A 218 -0.09 -1.30 -4.19
C HIS A 218 0.50 -2.14 -5.32
N ALA A 219 1.79 -2.53 -5.21
CA ALA A 219 2.39 -3.44 -6.17
C ALA A 219 1.86 -4.88 -6.05
N PHE A 220 1.55 -5.35 -4.84
CA PHE A 220 1.03 -6.70 -4.57
C PHE A 220 -0.14 -6.70 -3.58
N PRO A 221 -1.34 -6.20 -3.96
CA PRO A 221 -2.40 -5.93 -2.99
C PRO A 221 -2.87 -7.18 -2.24
N SER A 222 -2.88 -8.33 -2.92
CA SER A 222 -3.30 -9.60 -2.31
C SER A 222 -2.27 -10.26 -1.38
N SER A 223 -1.08 -9.68 -1.20
CA SER A 223 -0.07 -10.24 -0.29
C SER A 223 -0.45 -9.97 1.17
N ALA A 224 -0.40 -10.99 2.03
CA ALA A 224 -0.56 -10.81 3.48
C ALA A 224 0.64 -10.13 4.14
N ARG A 225 1.80 -10.08 3.45
CA ARG A 225 3.03 -9.42 3.91
C ARG A 225 3.28 -8.18 3.07
N PHE A 226 3.43 -7.03 3.72
CA PHE A 226 3.75 -5.77 3.05
C PHE A 226 5.25 -5.49 3.00
N SER A 227 6.04 -6.05 3.92
CA SER A 227 7.51 -5.98 3.85
C SER A 227 8.10 -6.77 2.68
N MET A 228 9.01 -6.12 1.95
CA MET A 228 9.75 -6.67 0.81
C MET A 228 11.27 -6.52 0.96
N ARG A 229 11.73 -5.62 1.85
CA ARG A 229 13.15 -5.49 2.23
C ARG A 229 13.37 -5.97 3.67
N ARG A 230 14.57 -6.47 3.96
CA ARG A 230 14.94 -6.99 5.30
C ARG A 230 14.87 -5.94 6.42
N TRP A 231 15.04 -4.67 6.07
CA TRP A 231 14.98 -3.55 7.02
C TRP A 231 13.58 -2.94 7.15
N GLU A 232 12.63 -3.36 6.32
CA GLU A 232 11.23 -2.95 6.44
C GLU A 232 10.57 -3.75 7.55
N LEU A 233 10.01 -3.05 8.53
CA LEU A 233 9.30 -3.66 9.65
C LEU A 233 7.82 -3.79 9.29
N ASP A 234 7.25 -4.97 9.51
CA ASP A 234 5.83 -5.24 9.28
C ASP A 234 5.30 -6.03 10.48
N ILE A 235 4.88 -5.30 11.51
CA ILE A 235 4.38 -5.91 12.75
C ILE A 235 3.06 -6.65 12.51
N GLY A 236 2.28 -6.25 11.50
CA GLY A 236 1.06 -6.96 11.10
C GLY A 236 1.39 -8.36 10.57
N TRP A 237 2.46 -8.49 9.80
CA TRP A 237 2.96 -9.79 9.35
C TRP A 237 3.42 -10.67 10.52
N VAL A 238 4.13 -10.10 11.49
CA VAL A 238 4.53 -10.82 12.71
C VAL A 238 3.30 -11.34 13.46
N ALA A 239 2.27 -10.51 13.62
CA ALA A 239 1.01 -10.91 14.27
C ALA A 239 0.29 -12.03 13.49
N ILE A 240 0.20 -11.93 12.16
CA ILE A 240 -0.37 -12.98 11.30
C ILE A 240 0.39 -14.29 11.49
N ARG A 241 1.72 -14.25 11.51
CA ARG A 241 2.57 -15.44 11.69
C ARG A 241 2.41 -16.05 13.07
N GLY A 242 2.27 -15.24 14.13
CA GLY A 242 1.94 -15.71 15.47
C GLY A 242 0.59 -16.43 15.52
N LEU A 243 -0.46 -15.82 14.96
CA LEU A 243 -1.78 -16.44 14.86
C LEU A 243 -1.77 -17.72 14.01
N GLN A 244 -1.00 -17.74 12.92
CA GLN A 244 -0.85 -18.91 12.07
C GLN A 244 -0.16 -20.07 12.81
N ALA A 245 0.86 -19.78 13.63
CA ALA A 245 1.57 -20.79 14.40
C ALA A 245 0.66 -21.55 15.39
N ILE A 246 -0.39 -20.90 15.88
CA ILE A 246 -1.40 -21.48 16.78
C ILE A 246 -2.69 -21.90 16.04
N GLY A 247 -2.68 -21.95 14.71
CA GLY A 247 -3.83 -22.42 13.90
C GLY A 247 -5.01 -21.45 13.79
N LEU A 248 -4.84 -20.18 14.18
CA LEU A 248 -5.89 -19.16 14.14
C LEU A 248 -5.87 -18.29 12.88
N ALA A 249 -4.88 -18.47 12.00
CA ALA A 249 -4.81 -17.79 10.71
C ALA A 249 -4.26 -18.72 9.62
N LYS A 250 -4.74 -18.53 8.39
CA LYS A 250 -4.24 -19.19 7.19
C LYS A 250 -3.80 -18.13 6.18
N VAL A 251 -2.49 -18.01 5.99
CA VAL A 251 -1.94 -17.16 4.93
C VAL A 251 -2.29 -17.78 3.58
N LEU A 252 -3.00 -17.04 2.74
CA LEU A 252 -3.42 -17.48 1.41
C LEU A 252 -2.39 -17.09 0.36
N ARG A 253 -1.82 -15.89 0.48
CA ARG A 253 -0.93 -15.31 -0.53
C ARG A 253 0.17 -14.48 0.11
N VAL A 254 1.36 -14.63 -0.44
CA VAL A 254 2.52 -13.76 -0.18
C VAL A 254 3.06 -13.36 -1.55
N ALA A 255 3.46 -12.11 -1.71
CA ALA A 255 4.10 -11.64 -2.93
C ALA A 255 5.26 -12.58 -3.30
N PRO A 256 5.24 -13.21 -4.48
CA PRO A 256 6.34 -14.07 -4.90
C PRO A 256 7.62 -13.24 -5.07
N SER A 257 8.76 -13.90 -5.20
CA SER A 257 9.99 -13.21 -5.60
C SER A 257 10.41 -13.67 -6.99
N LEU A 258 11.02 -12.76 -7.76
CA LEU A 258 11.62 -13.12 -9.04
C LEU A 258 12.96 -13.82 -8.77
N ASP A 259 13.12 -15.00 -9.34
CA ASP A 259 14.40 -15.71 -9.46
C ASP A 259 14.90 -15.67 -10.91
N ILE A 260 16.16 -16.06 -11.13
CA ILE A 260 16.81 -16.03 -12.44
C ILE A 260 17.37 -17.41 -12.76
N ARG A 261 16.71 -18.09 -13.70
CA ARG A 261 17.17 -19.34 -14.28
C ARG A 261 18.38 -19.06 -15.19
N PRO A 262 19.49 -19.82 -15.05
CA PRO A 262 20.64 -19.68 -15.92
C PRO A 262 20.34 -20.24 -17.33
N ASN A 263 21.12 -19.79 -18.33
CA ASN A 263 21.17 -20.37 -19.68
C ASN A 263 19.86 -20.38 -20.48
N ILE A 264 18.94 -19.45 -20.21
CA ILE A 264 17.72 -19.29 -21.02
C ILE A 264 18.02 -18.47 -22.27
N ALA A 265 18.03 -19.12 -23.43
CA ALA A 265 18.31 -18.48 -24.72
C ALA A 265 17.15 -17.60 -25.22
N VAL A 266 15.91 -17.99 -24.93
CA VAL A 266 14.68 -17.33 -25.40
C VAL A 266 13.65 -17.32 -24.26
N PRO A 267 12.92 -16.21 -24.00
CA PRO A 267 11.83 -16.19 -23.01
C PRO A 267 10.79 -17.27 -23.31
N ASP A 268 10.51 -18.11 -22.33
CA ASP A 268 9.49 -19.17 -22.39
C ASP A 268 8.21 -18.76 -21.64
N ALA A 269 7.28 -19.71 -21.50
CA ALA A 269 6.00 -19.49 -20.81
C ALA A 269 6.19 -19.14 -19.32
N ASP A 270 7.20 -19.70 -18.66
CA ASP A 270 7.50 -19.42 -17.25
C ASP A 270 8.06 -18.01 -17.08
N THR A 271 8.93 -17.57 -18.00
CA THR A 271 9.43 -16.18 -18.04
C THR A 271 8.29 -15.20 -18.22
N LEU A 272 7.37 -15.47 -19.15
CA LEU A 272 6.21 -14.61 -19.35
C LEU A 272 5.32 -14.58 -18.10
N LYS A 273 5.02 -15.74 -17.50
CA LYS A 273 4.23 -15.83 -16.27
C LYS A 273 4.86 -15.04 -15.13
N ALA A 274 6.17 -15.15 -14.93
CA ALA A 274 6.92 -14.42 -13.92
C ALA A 274 6.87 -12.91 -14.16
N LEU A 275 7.11 -12.47 -15.40
CA LEU A 275 7.06 -11.06 -15.80
C LEU A 275 5.67 -10.44 -15.64
N LEU A 276 4.61 -11.15 -16.00
CA LEU A 276 3.25 -10.66 -15.83
C LEU A 276 2.87 -10.55 -14.34
N SER A 277 3.30 -11.52 -13.53
CA SER A 277 3.06 -11.53 -12.08
C SER A 277 3.88 -10.45 -11.35
N HIS A 278 5.05 -10.08 -11.87
CA HIS A 278 6.00 -9.14 -11.24
C HIS A 278 6.42 -7.99 -12.15
N ARG A 279 5.51 -7.49 -12.99
CA ARG A 279 5.81 -6.43 -13.96
C ARG A 279 6.47 -5.21 -13.33
N PHE A 280 6.03 -4.81 -12.14
CA PHE A 280 6.60 -3.66 -11.43
C PHE A 280 8.03 -3.93 -10.93
N GLN A 281 8.34 -5.14 -10.48
CA GLN A 281 9.71 -5.52 -10.11
C GLN A 281 10.60 -5.57 -11.36
N ALA A 282 10.11 -6.06 -12.50
CA ALA A 282 10.86 -6.04 -13.75
C ALA A 282 11.19 -4.59 -14.18
N MET A 283 10.22 -3.67 -14.08
CA MET A 283 10.45 -2.25 -14.36
C MET A 283 11.43 -1.58 -13.38
N THR A 284 11.40 -1.96 -12.11
CA THR A 284 12.41 -1.52 -11.14
C THR A 284 13.81 -2.07 -11.48
N ASP A 285 13.90 -3.34 -11.89
CA ASP A 285 15.16 -3.94 -12.33
C ASP A 285 15.68 -3.24 -13.59
N TYR A 286 14.81 -2.83 -14.52
CA TYR A 286 15.20 -2.02 -15.68
C TYR A 286 15.81 -0.69 -15.26
N GLN A 287 15.18 0.03 -14.33
CA GLN A 287 15.73 1.30 -13.83
C GLN A 287 17.12 1.11 -13.19
N ARG A 288 17.29 0.06 -12.39
CA ARG A 288 18.56 -0.20 -11.68
C ARG A 288 19.68 -0.67 -12.59
N ASN A 289 19.36 -1.50 -13.57
CA ASN A 289 20.35 -2.16 -14.42
C ASN A 289 20.55 -1.48 -15.79
N VAL A 290 19.62 -0.62 -16.21
CA VAL A 290 19.69 0.09 -17.51
C VAL A 290 19.86 1.60 -17.32
N PHE A 291 18.90 2.28 -16.70
CA PHE A 291 18.97 3.73 -16.56
C PHE A 291 20.07 4.21 -15.62
N THR A 292 20.24 3.55 -14.47
CA THR A 292 21.23 3.99 -13.47
C THR A 292 22.67 3.91 -14.00
N PRO A 293 23.12 2.81 -14.65
CA PRO A 293 24.43 2.75 -15.27
C PRO A 293 24.58 3.75 -16.42
N ALA A 294 23.60 3.84 -17.32
CA ALA A 294 23.64 4.79 -18.43
C ALA A 294 23.81 6.24 -17.96
N LEU A 295 23.05 6.67 -16.94
CA LEU A 295 23.19 7.99 -16.35
C LEU A 295 24.56 8.24 -15.70
N ARG A 296 25.18 7.20 -15.12
CA ARG A 296 26.53 7.31 -14.55
C ARG A 296 27.59 7.45 -15.64
N GLU A 297 27.44 6.73 -16.74
CA GLU A 297 28.33 6.82 -17.89
C GLU A 297 28.23 8.19 -18.58
N GLU A 298 27.02 8.71 -18.78
CA GLU A 298 26.79 10.08 -19.30
C GLU A 298 27.42 11.15 -18.39
N ALA A 299 27.27 10.98 -17.07
CA ALA A 299 27.88 11.88 -16.10
C ALA A 299 29.42 11.80 -16.15
N ALA A 300 29.98 10.60 -16.27
CA ALA A 300 31.42 10.40 -16.40
C ALA A 300 31.98 10.99 -17.70
N ALA A 301 31.29 10.81 -18.82
CA ALA A 301 31.69 11.33 -20.13
C ALA A 301 31.73 12.87 -20.18
N THR A 302 30.90 13.53 -19.37
CA THR A 302 30.83 14.99 -19.26
C THR A 302 31.69 15.56 -18.12
N GLY A 303 32.38 14.70 -17.36
CA GLY A 303 33.10 15.10 -16.13
C GLY A 303 32.19 15.65 -15.03
N ALA A 304 30.87 15.54 -15.18
CA ALA A 304 29.88 16.12 -14.29
C ALA A 304 29.51 15.15 -13.17
N LYS A 305 29.12 15.68 -12.01
CA LYS A 305 28.43 14.86 -11.01
C LYS A 305 27.02 14.57 -11.51
N LEU A 306 26.50 13.37 -11.21
CA LEU A 306 25.14 12.97 -11.61
C LEU A 306 24.04 13.98 -11.18
N ARG A 307 24.21 14.66 -10.05
CA ARG A 307 23.27 15.68 -9.57
C ARG A 307 23.29 16.96 -10.40
N GLN A 308 24.42 17.26 -11.04
CA GLN A 308 24.59 18.39 -11.96
C GLN A 308 24.02 18.04 -13.33
N LEU A 309 24.25 16.81 -13.80
CA LEU A 309 23.74 16.34 -15.09
C LEU A 309 22.21 16.33 -15.13
N LEU A 310 21.57 15.76 -14.11
CA LEU A 310 20.12 15.68 -14.03
C LEU A 310 19.64 15.77 -12.56
N PRO A 311 18.85 16.80 -12.20
CA PRO A 311 18.31 16.95 -10.85
C PRO A 311 17.58 15.68 -10.38
N ARG A 312 17.61 15.41 -9.06
CA ARG A 312 17.00 14.19 -8.48
C ARG A 312 15.54 14.01 -8.89
N ARG A 313 14.79 15.10 -8.99
CA ARG A 313 13.39 15.11 -9.40
C ARG A 313 13.20 14.54 -10.81
N LEU A 314 13.97 15.01 -11.79
CA LEU A 314 13.90 14.55 -13.18
C LEU A 314 14.45 13.13 -13.34
N ARG A 315 15.51 12.78 -12.60
CA ARG A 315 16.02 11.40 -12.56
C ARG A 315 14.99 10.39 -12.09
N LYS A 316 14.15 10.76 -11.11
CA LYS A 316 13.03 9.91 -10.69
C LYS A 316 11.95 9.81 -11.78
N GLY A 317 11.67 10.91 -12.49
CA GLY A 317 10.68 10.93 -13.57
C GLY A 317 11.08 10.13 -14.82
N LEU A 318 12.36 9.83 -15.05
CA LEU A 318 12.78 8.96 -16.17
C LEU A 318 12.08 7.59 -16.18
N VAL A 319 11.69 7.12 -14.99
CA VAL A 319 11.09 5.81 -14.83
C VAL A 319 9.62 5.79 -15.24
N ASP A 320 8.95 6.93 -15.34
CA ASP A 320 7.54 7.03 -15.70
C ASP A 320 7.31 7.97 -16.89
N ASP A 321 8.37 8.31 -17.61
CA ASP A 321 8.37 9.33 -18.68
C ASP A 321 7.87 10.71 -18.21
N GLY A 322 8.13 11.03 -16.94
CA GLY A 322 7.70 12.25 -16.29
C GLY A 322 6.19 12.33 -16.05
N ARG A 323 5.45 11.21 -16.09
CA ARG A 323 4.01 11.15 -15.84
C ARG A 323 3.62 11.85 -14.54
N TRP A 324 4.43 11.75 -13.49
CA TRP A 324 4.14 12.38 -12.20
C TRP A 324 4.83 13.73 -11.98
N LEU A 325 5.52 14.25 -13.00
CA LEU A 325 6.11 15.58 -12.95
C LEU A 325 5.07 16.66 -13.28
N LYS A 326 5.25 17.85 -12.68
CA LYS A 326 4.52 19.06 -13.10
C LYS A 326 4.83 19.34 -14.58
N PRO A 327 3.91 19.97 -15.34
CA PRO A 327 4.07 20.20 -16.78
C PRO A 327 5.45 20.72 -17.18
N ASP A 328 5.94 21.78 -16.53
CA ASP A 328 7.27 22.37 -16.85
C ASP A 328 8.43 21.40 -16.61
N ALA A 329 8.37 20.63 -15.52
CA ALA A 329 9.40 19.65 -15.19
C ALA A 329 9.35 18.44 -16.13
N ARG A 330 8.14 18.06 -16.59
CA ARG A 330 7.96 17.01 -17.60
C ARG A 330 8.54 17.47 -18.94
N ALA A 331 8.23 18.69 -19.37
CA ALA A 331 8.79 19.27 -20.59
C ALA A 331 10.32 19.37 -20.52
N GLN A 332 10.88 19.79 -19.38
CA GLN A 332 12.32 19.83 -19.15
C GLN A 332 12.96 18.43 -19.27
N LEU A 333 12.32 17.40 -18.70
CA LEU A 333 12.79 16.02 -18.82
C LEU A 333 12.78 15.55 -20.27
N GLN A 334 11.67 15.76 -20.98
CA GLN A 334 11.50 15.34 -22.37
C GLN A 334 12.52 16.02 -23.29
N HIS A 335 12.76 17.32 -23.09
CA HIS A 335 13.79 18.05 -23.82
C HIS A 335 15.18 17.46 -23.55
N TRP A 336 15.53 17.23 -22.28
CA TRP A 336 16.81 16.64 -21.89
C TRP A 336 17.04 15.24 -22.49
N VAL A 337 15.99 14.42 -22.57
CA VAL A 337 16.02 13.10 -23.21
C VAL A 337 16.19 13.22 -24.73
N ALA A 338 15.49 14.16 -25.38
CA ALA A 338 15.53 14.37 -26.82
C ALA A 338 16.93 14.77 -27.32
N GLU A 339 17.67 15.56 -26.54
CA GLU A 339 19.06 15.95 -26.84
C GLU A 339 20.07 14.78 -26.74
N ARG A 340 19.68 13.65 -26.15
CA ARG A 340 20.59 12.53 -25.83
C ARG A 340 20.11 11.25 -26.50
N PRO A 341 20.63 10.91 -27.70
CA PRO A 341 20.18 9.76 -28.48
C PRO A 341 20.18 8.44 -27.71
N ARG A 342 21.20 8.22 -26.87
CA ARG A 342 21.30 7.04 -26.01
C ARG A 342 20.14 6.97 -25.02
N MET A 343 19.86 8.08 -24.31
CA MET A 343 18.78 8.12 -23.33
C MET A 343 17.40 7.98 -23.98
N ARG A 344 17.19 8.62 -25.12
CA ARG A 344 15.96 8.45 -25.92
C ARG A 344 15.72 6.98 -26.26
N THR A 345 16.74 6.29 -26.77
CA THR A 345 16.68 4.85 -27.06
C THR A 345 16.29 4.04 -25.83
N LEU A 346 16.92 4.29 -24.68
CA LEU A 346 16.61 3.56 -23.44
C LEU A 346 15.17 3.81 -22.95
N VAL A 347 14.63 5.02 -23.14
CA VAL A 347 13.24 5.35 -22.81
C VAL A 347 12.27 4.63 -23.75
N GLU A 348 12.56 4.60 -25.06
CA GLU A 348 11.76 3.89 -26.06
C GLU A 348 11.70 2.37 -25.79
N TYR A 349 12.85 1.73 -25.52
CA TYR A 349 12.89 0.30 -25.18
C TYR A 349 12.08 0.00 -23.93
N ARG A 350 12.15 0.87 -22.92
CA ARG A 350 11.34 0.71 -21.71
C ARG A 350 9.85 0.80 -22.04
N ALA A 351 9.43 1.83 -22.78
CA ALA A 351 8.03 2.03 -23.15
C ALA A 351 7.47 0.82 -23.93
N ARG A 352 8.27 0.26 -24.85
CA ARG A 352 7.93 -0.97 -25.57
C ARG A 352 7.79 -2.18 -24.65
N LEU A 353 8.69 -2.37 -23.70
CA LEU A 353 8.58 -3.46 -22.72
C LEU A 353 7.31 -3.31 -21.85
N THR A 354 7.02 -2.10 -21.38
CA THR A 354 5.78 -1.81 -20.66
C THR A 354 4.56 -2.17 -21.49
N ALA A 355 4.52 -1.79 -22.77
CA ALA A 355 3.42 -2.14 -23.67
C ALA A 355 3.25 -3.67 -23.81
N VAL A 356 4.33 -4.44 -23.89
CA VAL A 356 4.27 -5.92 -23.90
C VAL A 356 3.66 -6.47 -22.61
N LEU A 357 4.04 -5.93 -21.45
CA LEU A 357 3.59 -6.40 -20.14
C LEU A 357 2.17 -5.93 -19.77
N GLU A 358 1.69 -4.85 -20.38
CA GLU A 358 0.36 -4.27 -20.13
C GLU A 358 -0.66 -4.55 -21.25
N ALA A 359 -0.25 -5.25 -22.32
CA ALA A 359 -1.12 -5.60 -23.45
C ALA A 359 -2.39 -6.34 -22.99
N ARG A 360 -3.56 -5.90 -23.48
CA ARG A 360 -4.88 -6.43 -23.11
C ARG A 360 -5.09 -7.89 -23.58
N SER A 361 -6.17 -8.52 -23.14
CA SER A 361 -6.45 -9.96 -23.36
C SER A 361 -6.55 -10.38 -24.82
N HIS A 362 -7.02 -9.50 -25.72
CA HIS A 362 -7.15 -9.81 -27.15
C HIS A 362 -5.79 -9.96 -27.87
N ASP A 363 -4.72 -9.36 -27.34
CA ASP A 363 -3.34 -9.50 -27.82
C ASP A 363 -2.52 -10.54 -27.02
N ALA A 364 -3.16 -11.26 -26.10
CA ALA A 364 -2.47 -12.13 -25.14
C ALA A 364 -1.69 -13.27 -25.82
N SER A 365 -2.18 -13.76 -26.96
CA SER A 365 -1.53 -14.83 -27.73
C SER A 365 -0.24 -14.38 -28.42
N GLU A 366 -0.10 -13.09 -28.72
CA GLU A 366 1.08 -12.54 -29.41
C GLU A 366 2.13 -12.01 -28.42
N ARG A 367 1.79 -11.83 -27.13
CA ARG A 367 2.74 -11.36 -26.10
C ARG A 367 4.05 -12.15 -26.04
N PRO A 368 4.08 -13.50 -26.10
CA PRO A 368 5.34 -14.23 -26.11
C PRO A 368 6.24 -13.81 -27.28
N LYS A 369 5.67 -13.64 -28.48
CA LYS A 369 6.42 -13.21 -29.67
C LYS A 369 6.93 -11.79 -29.52
N HIS A 370 6.11 -10.86 -29.04
CA HIS A 370 6.56 -9.48 -28.80
C HIS A 370 7.66 -9.41 -27.73
N LEU A 371 7.60 -10.25 -26.69
CA LEU A 371 8.65 -10.33 -25.68
C LEU A 371 9.96 -10.88 -26.25
N GLN A 372 9.88 -11.93 -27.08
CA GLN A 372 11.04 -12.50 -27.76
C GLN A 372 11.67 -11.49 -28.72
N GLN A 373 10.85 -10.79 -29.51
CA GLN A 373 11.29 -9.72 -30.39
C GLN A 373 11.98 -8.59 -29.60
N TRP A 374 11.38 -8.16 -28.48
CA TRP A 374 11.98 -7.15 -27.62
C TRP A 374 13.37 -7.56 -27.12
N CYS A 375 13.52 -8.83 -26.68
CA CYS A 375 14.81 -9.36 -26.23
C CYS A 375 15.85 -9.37 -27.37
N HIS A 376 15.44 -9.85 -28.55
CA HIS A 376 16.33 -9.92 -29.72
C HIS A 376 16.83 -8.53 -30.13
N GLU A 377 15.95 -7.54 -30.21
CA GLU A 377 16.33 -6.18 -30.56
C GLU A 377 17.19 -5.51 -29.47
N ALA A 378 16.89 -5.76 -28.20
CA ALA A 378 17.69 -5.25 -27.09
C ALA A 378 19.11 -5.85 -27.11
N GLU A 379 19.26 -7.12 -27.49
CA GLU A 379 20.55 -7.78 -27.70
C GLU A 379 21.31 -7.19 -28.90
N ALA A 380 20.60 -6.88 -29.98
CA ALA A 380 21.16 -6.26 -31.19
C ALA A 380 21.41 -4.75 -31.07
N SER A 381 21.00 -4.10 -29.97
CA SER A 381 20.99 -2.63 -29.83
C SER A 381 22.38 -1.97 -29.79
N GLY A 382 23.45 -2.75 -29.59
CA GLY A 382 24.79 -2.23 -29.32
C GLY A 382 24.95 -1.53 -27.96
N ASN A 383 23.90 -1.52 -27.12
CA ASN A 383 23.94 -0.93 -25.79
C ASN A 383 24.14 -2.03 -24.73
N ALA A 384 25.32 -2.06 -24.11
CA ALA A 384 25.69 -3.08 -23.15
C ALA A 384 24.70 -3.25 -21.98
N ALA A 385 24.07 -2.16 -21.51
CA ALA A 385 23.11 -2.22 -20.42
C ALA A 385 21.79 -2.86 -20.85
N LEU A 386 21.32 -2.59 -22.08
CA LEU A 386 20.14 -3.26 -22.65
C LEU A 386 20.42 -4.74 -22.91
N GLN A 387 21.59 -5.07 -23.46
CA GLN A 387 22.02 -6.45 -23.72
C GLN A 387 22.05 -7.26 -22.43
N ALA A 388 22.70 -6.74 -21.38
CA ALA A 388 22.77 -7.40 -20.07
C ALA A 388 21.39 -7.56 -19.44
N TYR A 389 20.52 -6.55 -19.55
CA TYR A 389 19.16 -6.64 -19.03
C TYR A 389 18.30 -7.64 -19.81
N ALA A 390 18.41 -7.71 -21.14
CA ALA A 390 17.71 -8.71 -21.95
C ALA A 390 18.13 -10.13 -21.55
N ALA A 391 19.44 -10.40 -21.45
CA ALA A 391 19.96 -11.68 -20.99
C ALA A 391 19.41 -12.08 -19.62
N ARG A 392 19.34 -11.12 -18.68
CA ARG A 392 18.76 -11.32 -17.35
C ARG A 392 17.25 -11.60 -17.41
N LEU A 393 16.51 -10.81 -18.17
CA LEU A 393 15.05 -10.87 -18.27
C LEU A 393 14.58 -12.23 -18.80
N LYS A 394 15.32 -12.82 -19.76
CA LYS A 394 15.04 -14.16 -20.29
C LYS A 394 14.98 -15.23 -19.21
N GLY A 395 15.82 -15.11 -18.18
CA GLY A 395 15.90 -16.05 -17.08
C GLY A 395 14.84 -15.88 -16.00
N TYR A 396 14.03 -14.82 -16.01
CA TYR A 396 13.08 -14.58 -14.92
C TYR A 396 12.13 -15.75 -14.69
N ALA A 397 11.94 -16.11 -13.43
CA ALA A 397 11.04 -17.17 -12.98
C ALA A 397 10.42 -16.78 -11.63
N LEU A 398 9.32 -17.43 -11.27
CA LEU A 398 8.78 -17.30 -9.92
C LEU A 398 9.59 -18.19 -8.97
N SER A 399 10.12 -17.58 -7.90
CA SER A 399 10.75 -18.29 -6.79
C SER A 399 9.77 -19.29 -6.18
N GLY A 400 10.20 -20.56 -6.07
CA GLY A 400 9.42 -21.62 -5.44
C GLY A 400 8.26 -22.15 -6.29
N SER A 401 8.45 -22.23 -7.62
CA SER A 401 7.60 -23.07 -8.47
C SER A 401 7.85 -24.54 -8.23
#